data_AF-A0A821N8D8-F1
#
_entry.id   AF-A0A821N8D8-F1
#
_cell.length_a   1.000
_cell.length_b   1.000
_cell.length_c   1.000
_cell.angle_alpha   90.00
_cell.angle_beta   90.00
_cell.angle_gamma   90.00
#
_symmetry.space_group_name_H-M   'P 1'
#
loop_
_entity.id
_entity.type
_entity.pdbx_description
1 polymer ?
#
loop_
_entity_poly.entity_id
_entity_poly.type
_entity_poly.pdbx_seq_one_letter_code
_entity_poly.pdbx_strand_id
1 'polypeptide(L)' 'TCSLAYPWFNSATQICAGLLGGGRDTCQGDSGGPLVYKPRKSDQWIMFGITSYGYGCGRFY' A
#
# COMPACT_ATOMS: atom_id res chain seq x y z
N THR A 1 -7.57 3.30 10.07
CA THR A 1 -6.20 2.77 9.85
C THR A 1 -6.28 1.30 9.43
N CYS A 2 -5.26 0.73 8.79
CA CYS A 2 -5.31 -0.67 8.33
C CYS A 2 -5.62 -1.69 9.44
N SER A 3 -5.16 -1.45 10.68
CA SER A 3 -5.48 -2.30 11.84
C SER A 3 -6.97 -2.36 12.19
N LEU A 4 -7.76 -1.36 11.80
CA LEU A 4 -9.22 -1.34 11.99
C LEU A 4 -9.95 -1.91 10.77
N ALA A 5 -9.39 -1.75 9.57
CA ALA A 5 -10.01 -2.20 8.33
C ALA A 5 -9.79 -3.71 8.07
N TYR A 6 -8.67 -4.27 8.52
CA TYR A 6 -8.24 -5.63 8.21
C TYR A 6 -7.95 -6.41 9.51
N PRO A 7 -8.80 -7.37 9.90
CA PRO A 7 -8.63 -8.13 11.14
C PRO A 7 -7.31 -8.90 11.27
N TRP A 8 -6.71 -9.27 10.13
CA TRP A 8 -5.48 -10.05 10.04
C TRP A 8 -4.23 -9.19 9.83
N PHE A 9 -4.36 -7.86 9.92
CA PHE A 9 -3.24 -6.97 9.69
C PHE A 9 -2.19 -7.11 10.80
N ASN A 10 -0.95 -7.40 10.40
CA ASN A 10 0.19 -7.47 11.30
C ASN A 10 1.14 -6.30 11.05
N SER A 11 1.09 -5.29 11.93
CA SER A 11 1.95 -4.11 11.83
C SER A 11 3.46 -4.38 11.91
N ALA A 12 3.88 -5.56 12.39
CA ALA A 12 5.30 -5.94 12.44
C ALA A 12 5.87 -6.34 11.08
N THR A 13 5.02 -6.79 10.15
CA THR A 13 5.44 -7.29 8.83
C THR A 13 4.73 -6.62 7.66
N GLN A 14 3.72 -5.80 7.92
CA GLN A 14 2.87 -5.19 6.91
C GLN A 14 2.79 -3.67 7.10
N ILE A 15 2.68 -2.96 5.99
CA ILE A 15 2.50 -1.52 5.92
C ILE A 15 1.22 -1.19 5.14
N CYS A 16 0.61 -0.07 5.49
CA CYS A 16 -0.61 0.42 4.87
C CYS A 16 -0.26 1.58 3.93
N ALA A 17 -0.76 1.56 2.70
CA ALA A 17 -0.58 2.64 1.74
C ALA A 17 -1.91 2.92 1.03
N GLY A 18 -2.24 4.20 0.88
CA GLY A 18 -3.50 4.64 0.30
C GLY A 18 -3.96 5.98 0.89
N LEU A 19 -5.02 6.55 0.31
CA LEU A 19 -5.67 7.75 0.85
C LEU A 19 -6.92 7.34 1.62
N LEU A 20 -7.10 7.88 2.83
CA LEU A 20 -8.32 7.64 3.63
C LEU A 20 -9.59 8.09 2.89
N GLY A 21 -9.49 9.20 2.14
CA GLY A 21 -10.56 9.68 1.27
C GLY A 21 -10.73 8.91 -0.03
N GLY A 22 -10.15 7.72 -0.19
CA GLY A 22 -10.28 6.90 -1.40
C GLY A 22 -9.66 7.50 -2.66
N GLY A 23 -10.10 7.03 -3.82
CA GLY A 23 -9.71 7.51 -5.15
C GLY A 23 -8.31 7.08 -5.64
N ARG A 24 -7.34 6.89 -4.73
CA ARG A 24 -6.00 6.37 -5.06
C ARG A 24 -5.65 5.16 -4.21
N ASP A 25 -5.46 4.03 -4.89
CA ASP A 25 -5.23 2.72 -4.28
C ASP A 25 -4.57 1.79 -5.30
N THR A 26 -4.02 0.68 -4.82
CA THR A 26 -3.68 -0.47 -5.67
C THR A 26 -4.95 -1.21 -6.10
N CYS A 27 -4.90 -1.99 -7.18
CA CYS A 27 -6.05 -2.75 -7.64
C CYS A 27 -5.70 -4.16 -8.15
N GLN A 28 -6.69 -4.83 -8.73
CA GLN A 28 -6.54 -6.17 -9.30
C GLN A 28 -5.45 -6.16 -10.39
N GLY A 29 -4.53 -7.11 -10.30
CA GLY A 29 -3.35 -7.20 -11.17
C GLY A 29 -2.08 -6.57 -10.60
N ASP A 30 -2.17 -5.71 -9.58
CA ASP A 30 -0.99 -5.11 -8.95
C ASP A 30 -0.33 -6.01 -7.89
N SER A 31 -0.97 -7.13 -7.54
CA SER A 31 -0.47 -8.07 -6.53
C SER A 31 0.93 -8.58 -6.88
N GLY A 32 1.87 -8.51 -5.93
CA GLY A 32 3.28 -8.80 -6.15
C GLY A 32 4.10 -7.62 -6.69
N GLY A 33 3.46 -6.53 -7.07
CA GLY A 33 4.11 -5.31 -7.54
C GLY A 33 4.86 -4.57 -6.43
N PRO A 34 5.89 -3.77 -6.78
CA PRO A 34 6.75 -3.12 -5.79
C PRO A 34 6.16 -1.79 -5.29
N LEU A 35 6.16 -1.58 -3.98
CA LEU A 35 6.00 -0.25 -3.39
C LEU A 35 7.37 0.42 -3.34
N VAL A 36 7.56 1.48 -4.13
CA VAL A 36 8.86 2.15 -4.27
C VAL A 36 8.81 3.62 -3.89
N TYR A 37 9.93 4.13 -3.42
CA TYR A 37 10.14 5.56 -3.18
C TYR A 37 11.47 6.02 -3.79
N LYS A 38 11.44 7.20 -4.41
CA LYS A 38 12.61 7.87 -4.97
C LYS A 38 12.91 9.13 -4.16
N PRO A 39 14.01 9.17 -3.38
CA PRO A 39 14.42 10.37 -2.67
C PRO A 39 14.68 11.53 -3.64
N ARG A 40 14.24 12.75 -3.32
CA ARG A 40 14.37 13.92 -4.23
C ARG A 40 15.80 14.24 -4.67
N LYS A 41 16.80 13.89 -3.87
CA LYS A 41 18.22 14.15 -4.12
C LYS A 41 18.99 12.93 -4.66
N SER A 42 18.30 11.84 -4.99
CA SER A 42 18.91 10.61 -5.51
C SER A 42 18.18 10.16 -6.76
N ASP A 43 18.91 9.55 -7.69
CA ASP A 43 18.30 8.93 -8.87
C ASP A 43 17.84 7.48 -8.62
N GLN A 44 18.18 6.93 -7.46
CA GLN A 44 17.88 5.54 -7.11
C GLN A 44 16.44 5.37 -6.59
N TRP A 45 15.78 4.31 -7.06
CA TRP A 45 14.54 3.82 -6.49
C TRP A 45 14.82 2.83 -5.37
N ILE A 46 14.10 2.98 -4.26
CA ILE A 46 14.20 2.09 -3.11
C ILE A 46 12.87 1.36 -2.96
N MET A 47 12.92 0.04 -2.81
CA MET A 47 11.74 -0.79 -2.57
C MET A 47 11.46 -0.89 -1.06
N PHE A 48 10.22 -0.57 -0.67
CA PHE A 48 9.76 -0.54 0.71
C PHE A 48 8.78 -1.67 1.05
N GLY A 49 8.18 -2.30 0.04
CA GLY A 49 7.23 -3.38 0.25
C GLY A 49 6.70 -3.97 -1.04
N ILE A 50 5.79 -4.92 -0.90
CA ILE A 50 5.13 -5.63 -1.98
C ILE A 50 3.63 -5.46 -1.82
N THR A 51 2.93 -5.09 -2.89
CA THR A 51 1.46 -5.05 -2.91
C THR A 51 0.92 -6.45 -2.63
N SER A 52 0.09 -6.58 -1.58
CA SER A 52 -0.37 -7.88 -1.12
C SER A 52 -1.89 -8.04 -1.20
N TYR A 53 -2.66 -7.21 -0.48
CA TYR A 53 -4.11 -7.30 -0.47
C TYR A 53 -4.77 -5.98 -0.08
N GLY A 54 -6.06 -5.87 -0.40
CA GLY A 54 -6.96 -4.77 0.00
C GLY A 54 -8.40 -5.12 -0.37
N TYR A 55 -9.38 -4.45 0.24
CA TYR A 55 -10.80 -4.69 -0.05
C TYR A 55 -11.31 -3.79 -1.18
N GLY A 56 -11.40 -4.32 -2.40
CA GLY A 56 -11.73 -3.50 -3.57
C GLY A 56 -10.61 -2.51 -3.88
N CYS A 57 -10.92 -1.45 -4.63
CA CYS A 57 -9.92 -0.45 -5.06
C CYS A 57 -10.48 0.97 -4.89
N GLY A 58 -9.72 1.86 -4.27
CA GLY A 58 -10.02 3.29 -4.20
C GLY A 58 -11.23 3.63 -3.34
N ARG A 59 -11.61 2.74 -2.42
CA ARG A 59 -12.77 2.93 -1.54
C ARG A 59 -12.49 4.01 -0.49
N PHE A 60 -13.55 4.69 -0.07
CA PHE A 60 -13.55 5.54 1.12
C PHE A 60 -13.55 4.65 2.38
N TYR A 61 -12.72 4.99 3.37
CA TYR A 61 -12.60 4.25 4.64
C TYR A 61 -12.67 5.16 5.87
#